data_AF-A0A2N6EZ57-F1
#
_entry.id   AF-A0A2N6EZ57-F1
#
_cell.length_a   1.000
_cell.length_b   1.000
_cell.length_c   1.000
_cell.angle_alpha   90.00
_cell.angle_beta   90.00
_cell.angle_gamma   90.00
#
_symmetry.space_group_name_H-M   'P 1'
#
loop_
_entity.id
_entity.type
_entity.pdbx_description
1 polymer ?
#
loop_
_entity_poly.entity_id
_entity_poly.type
_entity_poly.pdbx_seq_one_letter_code
_entity_poly.pdbx_strand_id
1 'polypeptide(L)'
;MAILYRVEKKSLVRAKMSGAKGDDLWIAHELSRQSGRSLAEIQITRSRGNSWDEVVRRLGVNPGLLDQWFHDLRGRPEALAASVVDKVLVVDLEAGADRVAQLGAHGATGKEKILSVLLAKVGQADPVGIYSRIINGESWGKLLHDLGLYDSAAIEQKWKILLKR
;
A
#
# COMPACT_ATOMS: atom_id res chain seq x y z
N MET A 1 1.70 -4.80 -2.59
CA MET A 1 0.60 -5.48 -1.88
C MET A 1 0.79 -6.99 -1.77
N ALA A 2 0.86 -7.76 -2.87
CA ALA A 2 0.95 -9.24 -2.81
C ALA A 2 2.09 -9.77 -1.92
N ILE A 3 3.32 -9.37 -2.22
CA ILE A 3 4.54 -9.79 -1.51
C ILE A 3 4.50 -9.31 -0.04
N LEU A 4 4.09 -8.05 0.16
CA LEU A 4 3.99 -7.41 1.47
C LEU A 4 3.05 -8.16 2.42
N TYR A 5 1.88 -8.56 1.96
CA TYR A 5 0.91 -9.29 2.79
C TYR A 5 1.00 -10.81 2.64
N ARG A 6 2.03 -11.34 1.95
CA ARG A 6 2.20 -12.78 1.67
C ARG A 6 0.93 -13.40 1.06
N VAL A 7 0.30 -12.69 0.15
CA VAL A 7 -0.90 -13.16 -0.55
C VAL A 7 -0.61 -13.45 -2.01
N GLU A 8 -1.28 -14.46 -2.54
CA GLU A 8 -1.12 -14.84 -3.94
C GLU A 8 -1.58 -13.71 -4.87
N LYS A 9 -0.72 -13.35 -5.83
CA LYS A 9 -1.02 -12.33 -6.84
C LYS A 9 -2.33 -12.61 -7.59
N LYS A 10 -2.61 -13.89 -7.88
CA LYS A 10 -3.85 -14.33 -8.55
C LYS A 10 -5.09 -13.96 -7.74
N SER A 11 -5.04 -14.06 -6.42
CA SER A 11 -6.16 -13.71 -5.53
C SER A 11 -6.43 -12.20 -5.54
N LEU A 12 -5.39 -11.36 -5.55
CA LEU A 12 -5.56 -9.91 -5.69
C LEU A 12 -6.12 -9.50 -7.05
N VAL A 13 -5.62 -10.13 -8.13
CA VAL A 13 -6.14 -9.87 -9.49
C VAL A 13 -7.60 -10.28 -9.57
N ARG A 14 -7.97 -11.45 -9.03
CA ARG A 14 -9.36 -11.92 -8.99
C ARG A 14 -10.25 -10.93 -8.23
N ALA A 15 -9.83 -10.48 -7.05
CA ALA A 15 -10.58 -9.51 -6.26
C ALA A 15 -10.79 -8.19 -7.02
N LYS A 16 -9.76 -7.70 -7.73
CA LYS A 16 -9.86 -6.50 -8.55
C LYS A 16 -10.81 -6.69 -9.74
N MET A 17 -10.76 -7.86 -10.41
CA MET A 17 -11.65 -8.20 -11.52
C MET A 17 -13.09 -8.40 -11.08
N SER A 18 -13.33 -8.81 -9.82
CA SER A 18 -14.67 -8.88 -9.23
C SER A 18 -15.18 -7.52 -8.70
N GLY A 19 -14.51 -6.42 -9.04
CA GLY A 19 -14.96 -5.05 -8.71
C GLY A 19 -14.48 -4.51 -7.36
N ALA A 20 -13.58 -5.21 -6.65
CA ALA A 20 -13.01 -4.64 -5.42
C ALA A 20 -12.15 -3.41 -5.74
N LYS A 21 -12.39 -2.31 -5.02
CA LYS A 21 -11.57 -1.11 -5.12
C LYS A 21 -10.18 -1.37 -4.54
N GLY A 22 -9.15 -0.78 -5.15
CA GLY A 22 -7.77 -0.93 -4.68
C GLY A 22 -7.58 -0.48 -3.23
N ASP A 23 -8.29 0.58 -2.84
CA ASP A 23 -8.26 1.14 -1.48
C ASP A 23 -8.84 0.15 -0.47
N ASP A 24 -9.97 -0.48 -0.81
CA ASP A 24 -10.60 -1.49 0.04
C ASP A 24 -9.67 -2.70 0.25
N LEU A 25 -8.85 -3.06 -0.74
CA LEU A 25 -7.86 -4.13 -0.57
C LEU A 25 -6.77 -3.75 0.43
N TRP A 26 -6.22 -2.53 0.35
CA TRP A 26 -5.23 -2.04 1.32
C TRP A 26 -5.79 -2.06 2.74
N ILE A 27 -7.00 -1.56 2.93
CA ILE A 27 -7.65 -1.49 4.23
C ILE A 27 -7.95 -2.89 4.76
N ALA A 28 -8.48 -3.80 3.91
CA ALA A 28 -8.80 -5.16 4.32
C ALA A 28 -7.58 -5.93 4.81
N HIS A 29 -6.46 -5.80 4.10
CA HIS A 29 -5.21 -6.44 4.47
C HIS A 29 -4.62 -5.87 5.76
N GLU A 30 -4.67 -4.54 5.93
CA GLU A 30 -4.18 -3.92 7.16
C GLU A 30 -5.05 -4.29 8.36
N LEU A 31 -6.37 -4.29 8.20
CA LEU A 31 -7.29 -4.70 9.24
C LEU A 31 -7.05 -6.16 9.63
N SER A 32 -6.82 -7.04 8.66
CA SER A 32 -6.46 -8.45 8.93
C SER A 32 -5.15 -8.54 9.73
N ARG A 33 -4.14 -7.75 9.35
CA ARG A 33 -2.84 -7.70 10.05
C ARG A 33 -2.96 -7.20 11.49
N GLN A 34 -3.74 -6.14 11.74
CA GLN A 34 -3.89 -5.56 13.08
C GLN A 34 -4.81 -6.38 14.00
N SER A 35 -5.93 -6.86 13.47
CA SER A 35 -6.96 -7.54 14.27
C SER A 35 -6.78 -9.06 14.38
N GLY A 36 -5.93 -9.66 13.55
CA GLY A 36 -5.80 -11.12 13.41
C GLY A 36 -7.00 -11.80 12.75
N ARG A 37 -8.03 -11.05 12.31
CA ARG A 37 -9.18 -11.60 11.59
C ARG A 37 -8.79 -12.08 10.20
N SER A 38 -9.47 -13.10 9.71
CA SER A 38 -9.17 -13.59 8.36
C SER A 38 -9.59 -12.56 7.31
N LEU A 39 -8.77 -12.42 6.27
CA LEU A 39 -9.07 -11.54 5.15
C LEU A 39 -10.41 -11.91 4.47
N ALA A 40 -10.74 -13.20 4.41
CA ALA A 40 -11.98 -13.70 3.84
C ALA A 40 -13.20 -13.17 4.61
N GLU A 41 -13.19 -13.23 5.95
CA GLU A 41 -14.27 -12.69 6.78
C GLU A 41 -14.43 -11.18 6.60
N ILE A 42 -13.31 -10.45 6.53
CA ILE A 42 -13.31 -9.00 6.29
C ILE A 42 -13.93 -8.69 4.92
N GLN A 43 -13.51 -9.38 3.87
CA GLN A 43 -14.00 -9.17 2.51
C GLN A 43 -15.48 -9.54 2.36
N ILE A 44 -15.93 -10.64 2.95
CA ILE A 44 -17.34 -11.04 2.97
C ILE A 44 -18.19 -9.99 3.69
N THR A 45 -17.69 -9.43 4.79
CA THR A 45 -18.41 -8.40 5.54
C THR A 45 -18.48 -7.11 4.74
N ARG A 46 -17.38 -6.70 4.08
CA ARG A 46 -17.30 -5.49 3.25
C ARG A 46 -18.15 -5.60 1.97
N SER A 47 -18.18 -6.76 1.32
CA SER A 47 -18.90 -6.98 0.05
C SER A 47 -20.43 -6.87 0.18
N ARG A 48 -20.96 -6.97 1.40
CA ARG A 48 -22.38 -6.72 1.72
C ARG A 48 -22.76 -5.23 1.74
N GLY A 49 -21.87 -4.34 1.28
CA GLY A 49 -22.11 -2.88 1.22
C GLY A 49 -21.83 -2.14 2.53
N ASN A 50 -21.32 -2.82 3.56
CA ASN A 50 -21.04 -2.24 4.87
C ASN A 50 -19.90 -1.21 4.82
N SER A 51 -20.00 -0.12 5.56
CA SER A 51 -18.88 0.81 5.79
C SER A 51 -17.75 0.15 6.58
N TRP A 52 -16.54 0.72 6.58
CA TRP A 52 -15.43 0.19 7.37
C TRP A 52 -15.68 0.23 8.87
N ASP A 53 -16.43 1.22 9.35
CA ASP A 53 -16.93 1.27 10.74
C ASP A 53 -17.80 0.05 11.07
N GLU A 54 -18.76 -0.25 10.19
CA GLU A 54 -19.67 -1.38 10.35
C GLU A 54 -18.95 -2.72 10.22
N VAL A 55 -17.93 -2.82 9.35
CA VAL A 55 -17.07 -4.01 9.24
C VAL A 55 -16.33 -4.27 10.57
N VAL A 56 -15.66 -3.26 11.13
CA VAL A 56 -14.94 -3.37 12.41
C VAL A 56 -15.89 -3.79 13.54
N ARG A 57 -17.07 -3.16 13.60
CA ARG A 57 -18.10 -3.46 14.61
C ARG A 57 -18.64 -4.89 14.49
N ARG A 58 -19.02 -5.33 13.28
CA ARG A 58 -19.57 -6.68 13.04
C ARG A 58 -18.58 -7.79 13.31
N LEU A 59 -17.31 -7.55 13.02
CA LEU A 59 -16.25 -8.52 13.29
C LEU A 59 -15.81 -8.53 14.77
N GLY A 60 -16.42 -7.67 15.61
CA GLY A 60 -16.09 -7.56 17.03
C GLY A 60 -14.59 -7.33 17.23
N VAL A 61 -13.98 -6.50 16.38
CA VAL A 61 -12.54 -6.20 16.49
C VAL A 61 -12.34 -5.34 17.73
N ASN A 62 -11.44 -5.79 18.62
CA ASN A 62 -11.08 -5.03 19.80
C ASN A 62 -10.42 -3.70 19.38
N PRO A 63 -10.96 -2.53 19.78
CA PRO A 63 -10.37 -1.24 19.48
C PRO A 63 -8.91 -1.11 19.91
N GLY A 64 -8.50 -1.73 21.02
CA GLY A 64 -7.12 -1.68 21.49
C GLY A 64 -6.10 -2.38 20.59
N LEU A 65 -6.54 -3.13 19.58
CA LEU A 65 -5.66 -3.76 18.59
C LEU A 65 -5.44 -2.88 17.35
N LEU A 66 -6.26 -1.84 17.17
CA LEU A 66 -6.16 -0.96 16.01
C LEU A 66 -5.37 0.30 16.37
N ASP A 67 -4.57 0.76 15.42
CA ASP A 67 -3.90 2.05 15.59
C ASP A 67 -4.92 3.20 15.63
N GLN A 68 -4.61 4.26 16.39
CA GLN A 68 -5.49 5.42 16.52
C GLN A 68 -5.86 6.04 15.16
N TRP A 69 -4.91 6.19 14.24
CA TRP A 69 -5.17 6.75 12.91
C TRP A 69 -6.16 5.91 12.11
N PHE A 70 -6.18 4.58 12.33
CA PHE A 70 -7.14 3.70 11.66
C PHE A 70 -8.56 4.00 12.14
N HIS A 71 -8.72 4.21 13.45
CA HIS A 71 -10.01 4.61 14.01
C HIS A 71 -10.50 5.95 13.47
N ASP A 72 -9.61 6.94 13.38
CA ASP A 72 -9.96 8.31 12.97
C ASP A 72 -10.28 8.43 11.47
N LEU A 73 -9.79 7.48 10.66
CA LEU A 73 -9.91 7.51 9.21
C LEU A 73 -10.90 6.49 8.64
N ARG A 74 -11.49 5.60 9.45
CA ARG A 74 -12.43 4.56 8.96
C ARG A 74 -13.67 5.08 8.23
N GLY A 75 -14.09 6.32 8.49
CA GLY A 75 -15.15 6.99 7.73
C GLY A 75 -14.69 7.58 6.38
N ARG A 76 -13.39 7.56 6.08
CA ARG A 76 -12.75 8.18 4.91
C ARG A 76 -11.86 7.15 4.21
N PRO A 77 -12.44 6.21 3.43
CA PRO A 77 -11.71 5.05 2.90
C PRO A 77 -10.46 5.40 2.08
N GLU A 78 -10.54 6.44 1.24
CA GLU A 78 -9.40 6.88 0.42
C GLU A 78 -8.23 7.37 1.28
N ALA A 79 -8.52 8.21 2.29
CA ALA A 79 -7.52 8.72 3.23
C ALA A 79 -6.97 7.61 4.14
N LEU A 80 -7.82 6.64 4.52
CA LEU A 80 -7.40 5.47 5.27
C LEU A 80 -6.43 4.62 4.45
N ALA A 81 -6.78 4.30 3.20
CA ALA A 81 -5.91 3.53 2.31
C ALA A 81 -4.57 4.24 2.04
N ALA A 82 -4.59 5.57 1.87
CA ALA A 82 -3.36 6.35 1.76
C ALA A 82 -2.48 6.22 3.02
N SER A 83 -3.08 6.29 4.21
CA SER A 83 -2.37 6.14 5.49
C SER A 83 -1.83 4.72 5.69
N VAL A 84 -2.56 3.69 5.23
CA VAL A 84 -2.07 2.32 5.17
C VAL A 84 -0.82 2.23 4.29
N VAL A 85 -0.84 2.83 3.10
CA VAL A 85 0.32 2.86 2.20
C VAL A 85 1.49 3.57 2.88
N ASP A 86 1.28 4.73 3.49
CA ASP A 86 2.33 5.48 4.16
C ASP A 86 2.94 4.68 5.32
N LYS A 87 2.11 4.03 6.16
CA LYS A 87 2.58 3.13 7.22
C LYS A 87 3.46 2.01 6.65
N VAL A 88 3.04 1.38 5.57
CA VAL A 88 3.80 0.31 4.91
C VAL A 88 5.14 0.82 4.40
N LEU A 89 5.18 1.99 3.75
CA LEU A 89 6.42 2.56 3.26
C LEU A 89 7.39 2.92 4.39
N VAL A 90 6.87 3.44 5.51
CA VAL A 90 7.68 3.81 6.67
C VAL A 90 8.16 2.59 7.44
N VAL A 91 7.27 1.65 7.75
CA VAL A 91 7.56 0.52 8.66
C VAL A 91 8.18 -0.65 7.90
N ASP A 92 7.56 -1.09 6.81
CA ASP A 92 7.99 -2.31 6.11
C ASP A 92 9.13 -2.05 5.12
N LEU A 93 9.31 -0.81 4.67
CA LEU A 93 10.38 -0.43 3.72
C LEU A 93 11.39 0.55 4.29
N GLU A 94 11.23 1.00 5.53
CA GLU A 94 12.17 1.91 6.20
C GLU A 94 12.46 3.15 5.33
N ALA A 95 11.43 3.74 4.71
CA ALA A 95 11.58 4.86 3.78
C ALA A 95 11.78 6.23 4.49
N GLY A 96 11.63 6.26 5.82
CA GLY A 96 11.64 7.48 6.63
C GLY A 96 10.31 8.23 6.58
N ALA A 97 9.73 8.52 7.74
CA ALA A 97 8.43 9.20 7.85
C ALA A 97 8.43 10.58 7.15
N ASP A 98 9.49 11.37 7.35
CA ASP A 98 9.60 12.71 6.77
C ASP A 98 9.60 12.68 5.24
N ARG A 99 10.26 11.69 4.63
CA ARG A 99 10.32 11.54 3.17
C ARG A 99 8.98 11.13 2.59
N VAL A 100 8.28 10.21 3.24
CA VAL A 100 6.93 9.78 2.83
C VAL A 100 5.92 10.93 2.97
N ALA A 101 6.04 11.74 4.03
CA ALA A 101 5.24 12.95 4.20
C ALA A 101 5.54 14.01 3.13
N GLN A 102 6.83 14.27 2.84
CA GLN A 102 7.25 15.19 1.76
C GLN A 102 6.68 14.77 0.40
N LEU A 103 6.74 13.49 0.04
CA LEU A 103 6.11 12.99 -1.19
C LEU A 103 4.61 13.33 -1.25
N GLY A 104 3.90 13.16 -0.14
CA GLY A 104 2.49 13.53 -0.04
C GLY A 104 2.26 15.03 -0.20
N ALA A 105 3.10 15.87 0.41
CA ALA A 105 3.04 17.33 0.26
C ALA A 105 3.30 17.80 -1.18
N HIS A 106 4.07 17.03 -1.96
CA HIS A 106 4.28 17.25 -3.39
C HIS A 106 3.15 16.70 -4.28
N GLY A 107 2.10 16.11 -3.70
CA GLY A 107 0.95 15.59 -4.45
C GLY A 107 1.08 14.14 -4.93
N ALA A 108 2.12 13.41 -4.48
CA ALA A 108 2.30 12.02 -4.89
C ALA A 108 1.15 11.14 -4.39
N THR A 109 0.49 10.46 -5.33
CA THR A 109 -0.50 9.43 -5.03
C THR A 109 0.17 8.21 -4.38
N GLY A 110 -0.62 7.33 -3.72
CA GLY A 110 -0.06 6.13 -3.09
C GLY A 110 0.74 5.24 -4.05
N LYS A 111 0.35 5.14 -5.32
CA LYS A 111 1.12 4.39 -6.34
C LYS A 111 2.46 5.05 -6.64
N GLU A 112 2.47 6.37 -6.77
CA GLU A 112 3.68 7.13 -7.04
C GLU A 112 4.63 7.09 -5.85
N LYS A 113 4.11 7.20 -4.62
CA LYS A 113 4.93 7.01 -3.42
C LYS A 113 5.61 5.63 -3.40
N ILE A 114 4.84 4.57 -3.69
CA ILE A 114 5.38 3.20 -3.76
C ILE A 114 6.48 3.09 -4.82
N LEU A 115 6.27 3.66 -6.02
CA LEU A 115 7.27 3.64 -7.09
C LEU A 115 8.51 4.46 -6.75
N SER A 116 8.34 5.67 -6.20
CA SER A 116 9.45 6.52 -5.77
C SER A 116 10.31 5.82 -4.72
N VAL A 117 9.69 5.22 -3.70
CA VAL A 117 10.41 4.48 -2.65
C VAL A 117 11.11 3.24 -3.22
N LEU A 118 10.47 2.50 -4.12
CA LEU A 118 11.09 1.35 -4.78
C LEU A 118 12.36 1.75 -5.54
N LEU A 119 12.24 2.72 -6.44
CA LEU A 119 13.35 3.19 -7.27
C LEU A 119 14.48 3.76 -6.40
N ALA A 120 14.14 4.51 -5.35
CA ALA A 120 15.10 5.02 -4.37
C ALA A 120 15.86 3.88 -3.67
N LYS A 121 15.18 2.84 -3.19
CA LYS A 121 15.83 1.70 -2.52
C LYS A 121 16.69 0.88 -3.48
N VAL A 122 16.27 0.71 -4.73
CA VAL A 122 17.05 -0.03 -5.74
C VAL A 122 18.27 0.77 -6.22
N GLY A 123 18.10 2.06 -6.48
CA GLY A 123 19.14 2.95 -6.99
C GLY A 123 19.96 3.66 -5.93
N GLN A 124 19.74 3.38 -4.64
CA GLN A 124 20.35 4.08 -3.50
C GLN A 124 20.21 5.62 -3.58
N ALA A 125 19.03 6.07 -3.97
CA ALA A 125 18.71 7.49 -4.16
C ALA A 125 17.70 7.99 -3.11
N ASP A 126 17.43 9.29 -3.11
CA ASP A 126 16.37 9.89 -2.31
C ASP A 126 15.00 9.77 -3.02
N PRO A 127 13.94 9.28 -2.35
CA PRO A 127 12.64 9.07 -2.98
C PRO A 127 11.93 10.36 -3.38
N VAL A 128 12.17 11.48 -2.69
CA VAL A 128 11.63 12.78 -3.09
C VAL A 128 12.29 13.24 -4.38
N GLY A 129 13.63 13.08 -4.48
CA GLY A 129 14.37 13.33 -5.72
C GLY A 129 13.88 12.51 -6.91
N ILE A 130 13.52 11.23 -6.71
CA ILE A 130 12.90 10.41 -7.76
C ILE A 130 11.56 11.02 -8.22
N TYR A 131 10.69 11.40 -7.28
CA TYR A 131 9.41 12.00 -7.64
C TYR A 131 9.58 13.37 -8.32
N SER A 132 10.56 14.16 -7.89
CA SER A 132 10.91 15.44 -8.53
C SER A 132 11.26 15.28 -10.01
N ARG A 133 11.91 14.18 -10.41
CA ARG A 133 12.20 13.91 -11.83
C ARG A 133 10.93 13.67 -12.63
N ILE A 134 9.94 12.99 -12.04
CA ILE A 134 8.65 12.71 -12.69
C ILE A 134 7.85 13.99 -12.90
N ILE A 135 7.73 14.86 -11.89
CA ILE A 135 7.04 16.15 -12.04
C ILE A 135 7.75 17.05 -13.07
N ASN A 136 9.06 16.86 -13.27
CA ASN A 136 9.86 17.57 -14.26
C ASN A 136 9.84 16.92 -15.67
N GLY A 137 8.98 15.92 -15.90
CA GLY A 137 8.70 15.37 -17.23
C GLY A 137 9.39 14.05 -17.55
N GLU A 138 10.16 13.45 -16.64
CA GLU A 138 10.62 12.08 -16.84
C GLU A 138 9.48 11.08 -16.68
N SER A 139 9.55 9.95 -17.41
CA SER A 139 8.55 8.90 -17.32
C SER A 139 8.98 7.80 -16.34
N TRP A 140 8.01 7.19 -15.65
CA TRP A 140 8.25 6.02 -14.81
C TRP A 140 8.93 4.88 -15.56
N GLY A 141 8.54 4.68 -16.84
CA GLY A 141 9.12 3.64 -17.69
C GLY A 141 10.62 3.86 -17.92
N LYS A 142 11.05 5.10 -18.15
CA LYS A 142 12.47 5.46 -18.27
C LYS A 142 13.22 5.15 -16.97
N LEU A 143 12.72 5.62 -15.82
CA LEU A 143 13.37 5.41 -14.52
C LEU A 143 13.49 3.93 -14.16
N LEU A 144 12.46 3.13 -14.45
CA LEU A 144 12.49 1.68 -14.26
C LEU A 144 13.53 1.03 -15.19
N HIS A 145 13.55 1.42 -16.46
CA HIS A 145 14.49 0.90 -17.45
C HIS A 145 15.94 1.19 -17.06
N ASP A 146 16.24 2.41 -16.60
CA ASP A 146 17.57 2.83 -16.16
C ASP A 146 18.11 2.00 -14.98
N LEU A 147 17.20 1.41 -14.18
CA LEU A 147 17.54 0.52 -13.05
C LEU A 147 17.41 -0.97 -13.38
N GLY A 148 17.22 -1.33 -14.65
CA GLY A 148 17.10 -2.73 -15.09
C GLY A 148 15.77 -3.39 -14.72
N LEU A 149 14.73 -2.61 -14.46
CA LEU A 149 13.39 -3.08 -14.10
C LEU A 149 12.47 -3.15 -15.32
N TYR A 150 12.83 -4.02 -16.27
CA TYR A 150 12.20 -4.08 -17.59
C TYR A 150 10.80 -4.68 -17.62
N ASP A 151 10.48 -5.54 -16.66
CA ASP A 151 9.20 -6.23 -16.62
C ASP A 151 8.66 -6.43 -15.19
N SER A 152 7.45 -6.98 -15.12
CA SER A 152 6.78 -7.24 -13.85
C SER A 152 7.51 -8.28 -12.98
N ALA A 153 8.27 -9.20 -13.59
CA ALA A 153 8.99 -10.23 -12.86
C ALA A 153 10.26 -9.67 -12.19
N ALA A 154 11.01 -8.81 -12.90
CA ALA A 154 12.16 -8.10 -12.37
C ALA A 154 11.76 -7.20 -11.18
N ILE A 155 10.66 -6.45 -11.32
CA ILE A 155 10.11 -5.63 -10.23
C ILE A 155 9.71 -6.50 -9.04
N GLU A 156 9.02 -7.62 -9.28
CA GLU A 156 8.61 -8.57 -8.25
C GLU A 156 9.81 -9.19 -7.51
N GLN A 157 10.90 -9.52 -8.21
CA GLN A 157 12.13 -10.01 -7.58
C GLN A 157 12.79 -8.96 -6.69
N LYS A 158 12.88 -7.70 -7.13
CA LYS A 158 13.43 -6.63 -6.27
C LYS A 158 12.60 -6.42 -5.02
N TRP A 159 11.27 -6.49 -5.11
CA TRP A 159 10.41 -6.40 -3.94
C TRP A 159 10.64 -7.52 -2.92
N LYS A 160 10.85 -8.76 -3.38
CA LYS A 160 11.16 -9.90 -2.50
C LYS A 160 12.45 -9.66 -1.71
N ILE A 161 13.50 -9.22 -2.42
CA ILE A 161 14.79 -8.88 -1.82
C ILE A 161 14.64 -7.76 -0.78
N LEU A 162 13.96 -6.66 -1.14
CA LEU A 162 13.80 -5.50 -0.25
C LEU A 162 12.97 -5.82 1.00
N LEU A 163 11.91 -6.62 0.86
CA LEU A 163 11.04 -6.99 1.97
C LEU A 163 11.57 -8.18 2.79
N LYS A 164 12.75 -8.73 2.44
CA LYS A 164 13.34 -9.95 3.04
C LYS A 164 12.33 -11.12 3.07
N ARG A 165 11.60 -11.32 1.96
CA ARG A 165 10.52 -12.31 1.83
C ARG A 165 10.71 -13.25 0.66
#